data_AF-A0A6P8YFX1-F1
#
_entry.id   AF-A0A6P8YFX1-F1
#
_cell.length_a   1.000
_cell.length_b   1.000
_cell.length_c   1.000
_cell.angle_alpha   90.00
_cell.angle_beta   90.00
_cell.angle_gamma   90.00
#
_symmetry.space_group_name_H-M   'P 1'
#
loop_
_entity.id
_entity.type
_entity.pdbx_description
1 polymer ?
#
loop_
_entity_poly.entity_id
_entity_poly.type
_entity_poly.pdbx_seq_one_letter_code
_entity_poly.pdbx_strand_id
1 'polypeptide(L)'
;MGVAPSGLIIETSSAFGGRASDKHIVADSEILNRLDYGDAVMVDKGYQIEKECLERNLTLYRPPFLTQKKQLSREEALSCAEIARARVHVERVFQRIREFDFLRPPVINIDKFM
;
A
#
# COMPACT_ATOMS: atom_id res chain seq x y z
N MET A 1 -4.89 -3.09 1.09
CA MET A 1 -4.31 -4.30 1.70
C MET A 1 -3.01 -3.91 2.39
N GLY A 2 -2.82 -4.35 3.64
CA GLY A 2 -1.57 -4.19 4.39
C GLY A 2 -0.79 -5.50 4.46
N VAL A 3 0.53 -5.42 4.36
CA VAL A 3 1.44 -6.57 4.39
C VAL A 3 2.57 -6.27 5.37
N ALA A 4 2.80 -7.18 6.33
CA ALA A 4 3.93 -7.09 7.25
C ALA A 4 5.26 -7.40 6.54
N PRO A 5 6.42 -6.96 7.07
CA PRO A 5 7.73 -7.29 6.51
C PRO A 5 7.99 -8.81 6.35
N SER A 6 7.33 -9.64 7.16
CA SER A 6 7.37 -11.11 7.06
C SER A 6 6.63 -11.68 5.85
N GLY A 7 5.87 -10.86 5.12
CA GLY A 7 5.01 -11.26 4.02
C GLY A 7 3.60 -11.70 4.43
N LEU A 8 3.23 -11.55 5.72
CA LEU A 8 1.88 -11.82 6.20
C LEU A 8 0.93 -10.70 5.77
N ILE A 9 -0.24 -11.06 5.26
CA ILE A 9 -1.34 -10.10 5.05
C ILE A 9 -1.93 -9.79 6.42
N ILE A 10 -1.80 -8.53 6.85
CA ILE A 10 -2.26 -8.09 8.17
C ILE A 10 -3.59 -7.34 8.11
N GLU A 11 -3.96 -6.84 6.92
CA GLU A 11 -5.22 -6.12 6.74
C GLU A 11 -5.72 -6.18 5.30
N THR A 12 -7.04 -6.29 5.15
CA THR A 12 -7.73 -6.18 3.86
C THR A 12 -8.80 -5.10 3.95
N SER A 13 -8.67 -4.07 3.13
CA SER A 13 -9.70 -3.04 2.99
C SER A 13 -10.88 -3.55 2.16
N SER A 14 -12.00 -2.84 2.21
CA SER A 14 -13.06 -2.94 1.20
C SER A 14 -12.50 -2.76 -0.21
N ALA A 15 -13.24 -3.25 -1.21
CA ALA A 15 -12.93 -3.01 -2.61
C ALA A 15 -13.41 -1.61 -3.03
N PHE A 16 -12.57 -0.89 -3.77
CA PHE A 16 -12.89 0.45 -4.26
C PHE A 16 -12.76 0.53 -5.77
N GLY A 17 -13.63 1.33 -6.40
CA GLY A 17 -13.48 1.67 -7.81
C GLY A 17 -12.30 2.61 -8.05
N GLY A 18 -11.79 2.68 -9.28
CA GLY A 18 -10.57 3.43 -9.63
C GLY A 18 -10.62 4.95 -9.44
N ARG A 19 -11.74 5.51 -8.98
CA ARG A 19 -11.87 6.95 -8.63
C ARG A 19 -11.62 7.23 -7.14
N ALA A 20 -11.56 6.20 -6.29
CA ALA A 20 -11.20 6.38 -4.89
C ALA A 20 -9.72 6.77 -4.78
N SER A 21 -9.42 7.78 -3.97
CA SER A 21 -8.04 8.16 -3.71
C SER A 21 -7.39 7.22 -2.70
N ASP A 22 -6.08 6.99 -2.83
CA ASP A 22 -5.31 6.17 -1.88
C ASP A 22 -5.49 6.64 -0.43
N LYS A 23 -5.52 7.97 -0.23
CA LYS A 23 -5.78 8.60 1.08
C LYS A 23 -7.15 8.22 1.64
N HIS A 24 -8.19 8.23 0.81
CA HIS A 24 -9.54 7.84 1.23
C HIS A 24 -9.59 6.35 1.61
N ILE A 25 -8.94 5.49 0.83
CA ILE A 25 -8.86 4.05 1.11
C ILE A 25 -8.18 3.78 2.46
N VAL A 26 -7.08 4.48 2.77
CA VAL A 26 -6.41 4.33 4.07
C VAL A 26 -7.31 4.77 5.21
N ALA A 27 -7.99 5.91 5.07
CA ALA A 27 -8.89 6.43 6.09
C ALA A 27 -10.07 5.47 6.35
N ASP A 28 -10.71 4.94 5.30
CA ASP A 28 -11.82 3.99 5.42
C ASP A 28 -11.39 2.63 5.97
N SER A 29 -10.20 2.16 5.60
CA SER A 29 -9.68 0.87 6.09
C SER A 29 -9.33 0.86 7.58
N GLU A 30 -9.24 2.03 8.21
CA GLU A 30 -8.79 2.21 9.60
C GLU A 30 -7.46 1.52 9.95
N ILE A 31 -6.64 1.14 8.95
CA ILE A 31 -5.42 0.36 9.15
C ILE A 31 -4.43 1.05 10.11
N LEU A 32 -4.40 2.40 10.08
CA LEU A 32 -3.50 3.17 10.95
C LEU A 32 -3.89 3.08 12.43
N ASN A 33 -5.13 2.72 12.76
CA ASN A 33 -5.57 2.54 14.15
C ASN A 33 -5.11 1.19 14.74
N ARG A 34 -4.60 0.29 13.90
CA ARG A 34 -4.06 -1.02 14.32
C ARG A 34 -2.55 -1.00 14.61
N LEU A 35 -1.91 0.14 14.37
CA LEU A 35 -0.48 0.31 14.57
C LEU A 35 -0.24 0.97 15.92
N ASP A 36 0.84 0.55 16.56
CA ASP A 36 1.24 1.05 17.86
C ASP A 36 2.14 2.28 17.73
N TYR A 37 2.29 3.01 18.84
CA TYR A 37 3.21 4.12 18.93
C TYR A 37 4.63 3.69 18.53
N GLY A 38 5.24 4.41 17.58
CA GLY A 38 6.60 4.12 17.09
C GLY A 38 6.66 3.11 15.95
N ASP A 39 5.54 2.53 15.52
CA ASP A 39 5.50 1.69 14.33
C ASP A 39 5.80 2.49 13.04
N ALA A 40 6.05 1.75 11.96
CA ALA A 40 6.33 2.32 10.65
C ALA A 40 5.46 1.73 9.56
N VAL A 41 5.09 2.58 8.60
CA VAL A 41 4.32 2.20 7.41
C VAL A 41 5.10 2.58 6.17
N MET A 42 5.18 1.64 5.22
CA MET A 42 5.68 1.91 3.88
C MET A 42 4.51 1.96 2.90
N VAL A 43 4.45 3.02 2.09
CA VAL A 43 3.37 3.22 1.12
C VAL A 43 3.90 3.60 -0.26
N ASP A 44 3.07 3.36 -1.28
CA ASP A 44 3.34 3.86 -2.62
C ASP A 44 3.22 5.39 -2.68
N LYS A 45 3.78 5.95 -3.74
CA LYS A 45 3.93 7.41 -3.90
C LYS A 45 2.60 8.19 -3.88
N GLY A 46 1.48 7.57 -4.24
CA GLY A 46 0.14 8.19 -4.26
C GLY A 46 -0.49 8.40 -2.88
N TYR A 47 0.04 7.76 -1.84
CA TYR A 47 -0.51 7.78 -0.49
C TYR A 47 -0.05 9.04 0.27
N GLN A 48 -0.87 10.09 0.21
CA GLN A 48 -0.65 11.36 0.93
C GLN A 48 -1.23 11.29 2.35
N ILE A 49 -0.55 10.56 3.24
CA ILE A 49 -0.98 10.25 4.62
C ILE A 49 0.00 10.76 5.70
N GLU A 50 0.83 11.74 5.37
CA GLU A 50 1.87 12.26 6.25
C GLU A 50 1.30 12.78 7.57
N LYS A 51 0.18 13.52 7.50
CA LYS A 51 -0.46 14.11 8.68
C LYS A 51 -1.03 13.02 9.59
N GLU A 52 -1.71 12.05 9.00
CA GLU A 52 -2.35 10.94 9.71
C GLU A 52 -1.34 10.05 10.44
N CYS A 53 -0.17 9.83 9.83
CA CYS A 53 0.95 9.13 10.46
C CYS A 53 1.58 9.97 11.58
N LEU A 54 1.80 11.27 11.35
CA LEU A 54 2.40 12.16 12.34
C LEU A 54 1.56 12.27 13.62
N GLU A 55 0.23 12.42 13.48
CA GLU A 55 -0.71 12.48 14.60
C GLU A 55 -0.68 11.21 15.48
N ARG A 56 -0.29 10.08 14.90
CA ARG A 56 -0.20 8.77 15.57
C ARG A 56 1.22 8.39 15.98
N ASN A 57 2.21 9.26 15.76
CA ASN A 57 3.64 8.97 15.99
C ASN A 57 4.13 7.75 15.19
N LEU A 58 3.67 7.62 13.95
CA LEU A 58 4.09 6.58 13.02
C LEU A 58 5.17 7.12 12.07
N THR A 59 6.16 6.29 11.79
CA THR A 59 7.17 6.60 10.77
C THR A 59 6.64 6.27 9.38
N LEU A 60 6.63 7.24 8.47
CA LEU A 60 6.18 7.04 7.09
C LEU A 60 7.38 6.87 6.13
N TYR A 61 7.48 5.71 5.50
CA TYR A 61 8.40 5.44 4.40
C TYR A 61 7.66 5.56 3.06
N ARG A 62 7.95 6.62 2.30
CA ARG A 62 7.34 6.85 0.99
C ARG A 62 8.41 7.23 -0.04
N PRO A 63 8.40 6.67 -1.26
CA PRO A 63 9.31 7.09 -2.31
C PRO A 63 9.20 8.61 -2.59
N PRO A 64 10.32 9.31 -2.81
CA PRO A 64 10.32 10.76 -2.99
C PRO A 64 9.63 11.20 -4.29
N PHE A 65 9.10 12.42 -4.27
CA PHE A 65 8.65 13.12 -5.48
C PHE A 65 9.85 13.77 -6.19
N LEU A 66 10.12 13.37 -7.43
CA LEU A 66 11.14 13.98 -8.30
C LEU A 66 10.75 15.40 -8.80
N THR A 67 9.73 16.04 -8.23
CA THR A 67 9.10 17.23 -8.81
C THR A 67 9.96 18.49 -8.81
N GLN A 68 11.05 18.55 -8.03
CA GLN A 68 11.86 19.79 -7.91
C GLN A 68 13.37 19.60 -8.02
N LYS A 69 13.90 18.37 -8.03
CA LYS A 69 15.34 18.10 -8.17
C LYS A 69 15.62 17.30 -9.45
N LYS A 70 16.58 17.75 -10.26
CA LYS A 70 17.04 17.03 -11.47
C LYS A 70 17.73 15.70 -11.14
N GLN A 71 18.31 15.56 -9.94
CA GLN A 71 19.02 14.38 -9.46
C GLN A 71 18.81 14.20 -7.95
N LEU A 72 18.74 12.94 -7.49
CA LEU A 72 18.72 12.58 -6.07
C LEU A 72 20.13 12.68 -5.47
N SER A 73 20.24 13.03 -4.19
CA SER A 73 21.50 12.85 -3.46
C SER A 73 21.84 11.36 -3.33
N ARG A 74 23.08 11.05 -2.94
CA ARG A 74 23.50 9.65 -2.72
C ARG A 74 22.63 8.99 -1.65
N GLU A 75 22.34 9.70 -0.57
CA GLU A 75 21.55 9.23 0.56
C GLU A 75 20.09 9.03 0.16
N GLU A 76 19.51 9.98 -0.58
CA GLU A 76 18.15 9.87 -1.13
C GLU A 76 18.05 8.66 -2.08
N ALA A 77 19.06 8.43 -2.92
CA ALA A 77 19.10 7.30 -3.84
C ALA A 77 19.21 5.96 -3.12
N LEU A 78 20.01 5.87 -2.06
CA LEU A 78 20.12 4.67 -1.21
C LEU A 78 18.80 4.36 -0.52
N SER A 79 18.16 5.36 0.10
CA SER A 79 16.85 5.20 0.74
C SER A 79 15.78 4.79 -0.26
N CYS A 80 15.76 5.39 -1.46
CA CYS A 80 14.88 4.94 -2.55
C CYS A 80 15.09 3.47 -2.90
N ALA A 81 16.35 3.02 -3.00
CA ALA A 81 16.67 1.65 -3.34
C ALA A 81 16.23 0.67 -2.23
N GLU A 82 16.35 1.05 -0.97
CA GLU A 82 15.86 0.26 0.16
C GLU A 82 14.34 0.14 0.17
N ILE A 83 13.63 1.25 -0.02
CA ILE A 83 12.16 1.26 -0.15
C ILE A 83 11.73 0.39 -1.34
N ALA A 84 12.39 0.53 -2.49
CA ALA A 84 12.11 -0.27 -3.68
C ALA A 84 12.33 -1.77 -3.43
N ARG A 85 13.42 -2.15 -2.75
CA ARG A 85 13.68 -3.56 -2.36
C ARG A 85 12.61 -4.10 -1.42
N ALA A 86 12.22 -3.33 -0.40
CA ALA A 86 11.18 -3.73 0.53
C ALA A 86 9.82 -3.90 -0.19
N ARG A 87 9.50 -3.02 -1.14
CA ARG A 87 8.24 -3.04 -1.92
C ARG A 87 8.05 -4.34 -2.71
N VAL A 88 9.12 -5.01 -3.12
CA VAL A 88 9.07 -6.32 -3.80
C VAL A 88 8.32 -7.36 -2.97
N HIS A 89 8.37 -7.29 -1.63
CA HIS A 89 7.62 -8.21 -0.76
C HIS A 89 6.11 -8.05 -0.95
N VAL A 90 5.63 -6.81 -1.04
CA VAL A 90 4.21 -6.50 -1.28
C VAL A 90 3.78 -6.96 -2.67
N GLU A 91 4.61 -6.71 -3.70
CA GLU A 91 4.33 -7.14 -5.07
C GLU A 91 4.21 -8.67 -5.19
N ARG A 92 5.09 -9.42 -4.52
CA ARG A 92 5.03 -10.89 -4.49
C ARG A 92 3.76 -11.42 -3.83
N VAL A 93 3.29 -10.79 -2.75
CA VAL A 93 2.02 -11.16 -2.11
C VAL A 93 0.86 -10.90 -3.06
N PHE A 94 0.81 -9.72 -3.69
CA PHE A 94 -0.21 -9.42 -4.70
C PHE A 94 -0.17 -10.34 -5.91
N GLN A 95 1.02 -10.75 -6.36
CA GLN A 95 1.17 -11.72 -7.43
C GLN A 95 0.55 -13.07 -7.05
N ARG A 96 0.84 -13.60 -5.85
CA ARG A 96 0.22 -14.84 -5.37
C ARG A 96 -1.30 -14.73 -5.31
N ILE A 97 -1.84 -13.61 -4.83
CA ILE A 97 -3.28 -13.38 -4.78
C ILE A 97 -3.92 -13.54 -6.18
N ARG A 98 -3.25 -13.03 -7.22
CA ARG A 98 -3.69 -13.17 -8.61
C ARG A 98 -3.52 -14.59 -9.14
N GLU A 99 -2.38 -15.24 -8.90
CA GLU A 99 -2.07 -16.60 -9.39
C GLU A 99 -3.03 -17.66 -8.85
N PHE A 100 -3.45 -17.52 -7.60
CA PHE A 100 -4.43 -18.42 -6.97
C PHE A 100 -5.88 -18.01 -7.24
N ASP A 101 -6.11 -17.00 -8.07
CA ASP A 101 -7.45 -16.53 -8.46
C ASP A 101 -8.35 -16.17 -7.27
N PHE A 102 -7.77 -15.72 -6.14
CA PHE A 102 -8.53 -15.38 -4.94
C PHE A 102 -9.56 -14.26 -5.19
N LEU A 103 -9.30 -13.38 -6.16
CA LEU A 103 -10.16 -12.26 -6.53
C LEU A 103 -11.01 -12.54 -7.77
N ARG A 104 -11.01 -13.77 -8.29
CA ARG A 104 -11.85 -14.11 -9.44
C ARG A 104 -13.31 -14.00 -9.01
N PRO A 105 -14.15 -13.18 -9.69
CA PRO A 105 -15.57 -13.16 -9.40
C PRO A 105 -16.15 -14.55 -9.67
N PRO A 106 -17.18 -14.99 -8.91
CA PRO A 106 -17.89 -16.21 -9.27
C PRO A 106 -18.34 -16.10 -10.72
N VAL A 107 -18.17 -17.19 -11.49
CA VAL A 107 -18.70 -17.26 -12.86
C VAL A 107 -20.22 -17.23 -12.76
N ILE A 108 -20.81 -16.03 -12.80
CA ILE A 108 -22.25 -15.87 -12.89
C ILE A 108 -22.58 -16.09 -14.36
N ASN A 109 -23.14 -17.27 -14.65
CA ASN A 109 -23.62 -17.56 -15.99
C ASN A 109 -24.85 -16.69 -16.26
N ILE A 110 -24.66 -15.65 -17.08
CA ILE A 110 -25.68 -14.64 -17.40
C ILE A 110 -26.83 -15.28 -18.20
N ASP A 111 -26.60 -16.44 -18.81
CA ASP A 111 -27.59 -17.24 -19.55
C ASP A 111 -28.68 -17.86 -18.66
N LYS A 112 -28.62 -17.69 -17.33
CA LYS A 112 -29.70 -18.09 -16.40
C LYS A 112 -30.69 -16.97 -16.06
N PHE A 113 -30.47 -15.76 -16.56
CA PHE A 113 -31.30 -14.58 -16.26
C PHE A 113 -31.91 -13.90 -17.51
N MET A 114 -31.80 -14.51 -18.68
CA MET A 114 -32.65 -14.26 -19.86
C MET A 114 -33.45 -15.51 -20.19
#